data_AF-A0A3D5NP62-F1
#
_entry.id   AF-A0A3D5NP62-F1
#
_cell.length_a   1.000
_cell.length_b   1.000
_cell.length_c   1.000
_cell.angle_alpha   90.00
_cell.angle_beta   90.00
_cell.angle_gamma   90.00
#
_symmetry.space_group_name_H-M   'P 1'
#
loop_
_entity.id
_entity.type
_entity.pdbx_description
1 polymer ?
#
loop_
_entity_poly.entity_id
_entity_poly.type
_entity_poly.pdbx_seq_one_letter_code
_entity_poly.pdbx_strand_id
1 'polypeptide(L)'
;PPAVAKGFSAVIPGFIAVFFWAVIAYFFNIGAGMNIFNWFETNIAAGLSVLGQNIFSILIISTLIPLLWFFGLHGANMLEAIMSPVYGTMGIENISKFSNGIRALEQERMSLLSG
;
A
#
# COMPACT_ATOMS: atom_id res chain seq x y z
N PRO A 1 -27.91 -28.18 -7.64
CA PRO A 1 -27.50 -27.19 -8.67
C PRO A 1 -25.97 -27.09 -8.78
N PRO A 2 -25.39 -27.06 -10.00
CA PRO A 2 -23.95 -27.13 -10.23
C PRO A 2 -23.14 -25.97 -9.61
N ALA A 3 -23.75 -24.80 -9.45
CA ALA A 3 -23.14 -23.65 -8.78
C ALA A 3 -22.83 -23.92 -7.29
N VAL A 4 -23.68 -24.69 -6.61
CA VAL A 4 -23.53 -25.01 -5.18
C VAL A 4 -22.45 -26.08 -4.99
N ALA A 5 -22.45 -27.11 -5.85
CA ALA A 5 -21.44 -28.17 -5.83
C ALA A 5 -20.02 -27.64 -6.11
N LYS A 6 -19.86 -26.66 -7.02
CA LYS A 6 -18.57 -26.01 -7.31
C LYS A 6 -18.06 -25.17 -6.13
N GLY A 7 -18.97 -24.50 -5.41
CA GLY A 7 -18.63 -23.78 -4.17
C GLY A 7 -18.11 -24.74 -3.11
N PHE A 8 -18.82 -25.84 -2.84
CA PHE A 8 -18.39 -26.85 -1.87
C PHE A 8 -17.09 -27.56 -2.26
N SER A 9 -16.84 -27.83 -3.55
CA SER A 9 -15.58 -28.44 -3.99
C SER A 9 -14.36 -27.53 -3.80
N ALA A 10 -14.56 -26.20 -3.78
CA ALA A 10 -13.48 -25.23 -3.54
C ALA A 10 -13.15 -25.04 -2.05
N VAL A 11 -14.01 -25.51 -1.13
CA VAL A 11 -13.81 -25.34 0.33
C VAL A 11 -12.55 -26.05 0.81
N ILE A 12 -12.34 -27.30 0.39
CA ILE A 12 -11.18 -28.08 0.85
C ILE A 12 -9.87 -27.46 0.35
N PRO A 13 -9.70 -27.14 -0.96
CA PRO A 13 -8.51 -26.43 -1.43
C PRO A 13 -8.30 -25.06 -0.76
N GLY A 14 -9.39 -24.29 -0.55
CA GLY A 14 -9.32 -22.99 0.11
C GLY A 14 -8.88 -23.09 1.57
N PHE A 15 -9.43 -24.05 2.32
CA PHE A 15 -9.05 -24.30 3.71
C PHE A 15 -7.57 -24.68 3.84
N ILE A 16 -7.09 -25.60 3.00
CA ILE A 16 -5.68 -26.01 3.00
C ILE A 16 -4.77 -24.82 2.70
N ALA A 17 -5.12 -24.00 1.71
CA ALA A 17 -4.33 -22.82 1.35
C ALA A 17 -4.26 -21.79 2.50
N VAL A 18 -5.40 -21.45 3.11
CA VAL A 18 -5.44 -20.49 4.23
C VAL A 18 -4.70 -21.05 5.44
N PHE A 19 -4.89 -22.32 5.78
CA PHE A 19 -4.20 -22.96 6.90
C PHE A 19 -2.68 -22.96 6.68
N PHE A 20 -2.22 -23.32 5.48
CA PHE A 20 -0.81 -23.30 5.13
C PHE A 20 -0.19 -21.90 5.30
N TRP A 21 -0.82 -20.87 4.74
CA TRP A 21 -0.34 -19.49 4.88
C TRP A 21 -0.42 -18.96 6.31
N ALA A 22 -1.44 -19.36 7.07
CA ALA A 22 -1.57 -19.00 8.48
C ALA A 22 -0.43 -19.58 9.32
N VAL A 23 -0.04 -20.84 9.08
CA VAL A 23 1.11 -21.47 9.73
C VAL A 23 2.40 -20.72 9.41
N ILE A 24 2.63 -20.38 8.14
CA ILE A 24 3.80 -19.58 7.73
C ILE A 24 3.80 -18.23 8.43
N ALA A 25 2.69 -17.51 8.42
CA ALA A 25 2.57 -16.19 9.05
C ALA A 25 2.79 -16.25 10.56
N TYR A 26 2.34 -17.31 11.22
CA TYR A 26 2.54 -17.52 12.66
C TYR A 26 4.03 -17.70 12.99
N PHE A 27 4.73 -18.60 12.29
CA PHE A 27 6.16 -18.80 12.51
C PHE A 27 6.98 -17.56 12.13
N PHE A 28 6.59 -16.86 11.07
CA PHE A 28 7.20 -15.58 10.71
C PHE A 28 7.05 -14.55 11.84
N ASN A 29 5.87 -14.42 12.43
CA ASN A 29 5.62 -13.46 13.50
C ASN A 29 6.48 -13.77 14.75
N ILE A 30 6.63 -15.05 15.10
CA ILE A 30 7.53 -15.47 16.18
C ILE A 30 8.99 -15.12 15.86
N GLY A 31 9.44 -15.36 14.62
CA GLY A 31 10.83 -15.12 14.23
C GLY A 31 11.19 -13.65 14.04
N ALA A 32 10.31 -12.87 13.42
CA ALA A 32 10.53 -11.46 13.10
C ALA A 32 10.06 -10.50 14.22
N GLY A 33 9.33 -11.00 15.23
CA GLY A 33 8.75 -10.19 16.31
C GLY A 33 7.64 -9.24 15.85
N MET A 34 7.18 -9.37 14.61
CA MET A 34 6.16 -8.54 13.99
C MET A 34 5.43 -9.30 12.88
N ASN A 35 4.20 -8.89 12.59
CA ASN A 35 3.43 -9.47 11.48
C ASN A 35 4.14 -9.22 10.14
N ILE A 36 4.03 -10.19 9.22
CA ILE A 36 4.58 -10.12 7.86
C ILE A 36 4.20 -8.84 7.10
N PHE A 37 2.97 -8.32 7.28
CA PHE A 37 2.54 -7.07 6.68
C PHE A 37 3.31 -5.88 7.26
N ASN A 38 3.42 -5.79 8.59
CA ASN A 38 4.18 -4.71 9.23
C ASN A 38 5.66 -4.80 8.88
N TRP A 39 6.21 -6.01 8.78
CA TRP A 39 7.59 -6.23 8.36
C TRP A 39 7.81 -5.74 6.93
N PHE A 40 6.91 -6.08 6.02
CA PHE A 40 6.94 -5.62 4.63
C PHE A 40 6.86 -4.09 4.54
N GLU A 41 5.93 -3.47 5.27
CA GLU A 41 5.78 -2.02 5.32
C GLU A 41 7.06 -1.34 5.80
N THR A 42 7.67 -1.87 6.87
CA THR A 42 8.86 -1.25 7.49
C THR A 42 10.12 -1.43 6.64
N ASN A 43 10.30 -2.60 6.02
CA ASN A 43 11.56 -2.94 5.34
C ASN A 43 11.55 -2.63 3.84
N ILE A 44 10.39 -2.73 3.19
CA ILE A 44 10.28 -2.55 1.73
C ILE A 44 9.50 -1.28 1.42
N ALA A 45 8.25 -1.17 1.89
CA ALA A 45 7.38 -0.06 1.49
C ALA A 45 7.93 1.30 1.96
N ALA A 46 8.42 1.39 3.18
CA ALA A 46 9.03 2.62 3.72
C ALA A 46 10.26 3.05 2.91
N GLY A 47 11.14 2.11 2.53
CA GLY A 47 12.29 2.40 1.70
C GLY A 47 11.90 2.91 0.31
N LEU A 48 10.93 2.26 -0.33
CA LEU A 48 10.38 2.69 -1.62
C LEU A 48 9.68 4.04 -1.52
N SER A 49 8.99 4.32 -0.41
CA SER A 49 8.34 5.60 -0.16
C SER A 49 9.35 6.75 -0.08
N VAL A 50 10.45 6.56 0.65
CA VAL A 50 11.54 7.56 0.72
C VAL A 50 12.13 7.83 -0.67
N LEU A 51 12.32 6.79 -1.48
CA LEU A 51 12.78 6.96 -2.86
C LEU A 51 11.73 7.67 -3.71
N GLY A 52 10.45 7.32 -3.58
CA GLY A 52 9.35 7.91 -4.36
C GLY A 52 9.09 9.39 -4.09
N GLN A 53 9.36 9.86 -2.87
CA GLN A 53 9.19 11.27 -2.47
C GLN A 53 10.42 12.13 -2.79
N ASN A 54 11.53 11.52 -3.18
CA ASN A 54 12.76 12.25 -3.47
C ASN A 54 12.59 13.10 -4.75
N ILE A 55 13.01 14.36 -4.69
CA ILE A 55 12.98 15.29 -5.83
C ILE A 55 13.69 14.71 -7.07
N PHE A 56 14.80 13.98 -6.88
CA PHE A 56 15.51 13.35 -7.98
C PHE A 56 14.67 12.27 -8.66
N SER A 57 13.93 11.45 -7.90
CA SER A 57 13.03 10.44 -8.45
C SER A 57 11.90 11.08 -9.26
N ILE A 58 11.30 12.16 -8.73
CA ILE A 58 10.24 12.92 -9.42
C ILE A 58 10.77 13.48 -10.74
N LEU A 59 11.97 14.07 -10.74
CA LEU A 59 12.59 14.61 -11.96
C LEU A 59 12.89 13.52 -12.98
N ILE A 60 13.43 12.38 -12.55
CA ILE A 60 13.72 11.23 -13.43
C ILE A 60 12.42 10.74 -14.06
N ILE A 61 11.39 10.46 -13.26
CA ILE A 61 10.10 9.95 -13.75
C ILE A 61 9.44 10.96 -14.70
N SER A 62 9.41 12.24 -14.32
CA SER A 62 8.83 13.31 -15.15
C SER A 62 9.59 13.52 -16.46
N THR A 63 10.87 13.15 -16.54
CA THR A 63 11.67 13.20 -17.78
C THR A 63 11.52 11.93 -18.60
N LEU A 64 11.44 10.76 -17.94
CA LEU A 64 11.27 9.46 -18.60
C LEU A 64 9.93 9.34 -19.31
N ILE A 65 8.84 9.86 -18.74
CA ILE A 65 7.51 9.79 -19.36
C ILE A 65 7.52 10.39 -20.78
N PRO A 66 7.88 11.68 -20.98
CA PRO A 66 7.93 12.26 -22.32
C PRO A 66 9.02 11.64 -23.21
N LEU A 67 10.14 11.17 -22.63
CA LEU A 67 11.18 10.45 -23.37
C LEU A 67 10.67 9.12 -23.95
N LEU A 68 9.90 8.35 -23.18
CA LEU A 68 9.28 7.11 -23.66
C LEU A 68 8.22 7.40 -24.72
N TRP A 69 7.47 8.50 -24.55
CA TRP A 69 6.52 8.99 -25.55
C TRP A 69 7.19 9.39 -26.88
N PHE A 70 8.41 9.94 -26.84
CA PHE A 70 9.19 10.21 -28.07
C PHE A 70 9.44 8.94 -28.89
N PHE A 71 9.61 7.78 -28.24
CA PHE A 71 9.74 6.48 -28.90
C PHE A 71 8.39 5.80 -29.21
N GLY A 72 7.26 6.48 -29.00
CA GLY A 72 5.91 5.94 -29.22
C GLY A 72 5.39 5.02 -28.12
N LEU A 73 6.10 4.91 -26.99
CA LEU A 73 5.65 4.15 -25.82
C LEU A 73 4.82 5.05 -24.91
N HIS A 74 3.68 4.56 -24.42
CA HIS A 74 2.87 5.30 -23.47
C HIS A 74 3.53 5.29 -22.07
N GLY A 75 4.51 6.16 -21.88
CA GLY A 75 5.39 6.16 -20.71
C GLY A 75 4.68 6.23 -19.36
N ALA A 76 3.53 6.90 -19.30
CA ALA A 76 2.70 6.94 -18.09
C ALA A 76 2.21 5.53 -17.69
N ASN A 77 1.47 4.82 -18.55
CA ASN A 77 0.99 3.46 -18.30
C ASN A 77 2.12 2.46 -17.98
N MET A 78 3.29 2.60 -18.62
CA MET A 78 4.41 1.70 -18.39
C MET A 78 5.01 1.90 -16.99
N LEU A 79 5.15 3.15 -16.54
CA LEU A 79 5.67 3.47 -15.22
C LEU A 79 4.59 3.34 -14.13
N GLU A 80 3.31 3.44 -14.48
CA GLU A 80 2.20 3.33 -13.53
C GLU A 80 2.18 2.00 -12.78
N ALA A 81 2.50 0.88 -13.42
CA ALA A 81 2.61 -0.43 -12.76
C ALA A 81 3.65 -0.45 -11.62
N ILE A 82 4.67 0.40 -11.71
CA ILE A 82 5.75 0.53 -10.72
C ILE A 82 5.39 1.61 -9.69
N MET A 83 4.84 2.73 -10.14
CA MET A 83 4.59 3.91 -9.31
C MET A 83 3.30 3.83 -8.51
N SER A 84 2.26 3.16 -9.02
CA SER A 84 0.95 3.02 -8.37
C SER A 84 1.02 2.47 -6.94
N PRO A 85 1.75 1.37 -6.63
CA PRO A 85 1.85 0.90 -5.25
C PRO A 85 2.56 1.91 -4.33
N VAL A 86 3.59 2.60 -4.83
CA VAL A 86 4.33 3.60 -4.06
C VAL A 86 3.45 4.81 -3.75
N TYR A 87 2.81 5.37 -4.79
CA TYR A 87 1.96 6.56 -4.68
C TYR A 87 0.65 6.28 -3.94
N GLY A 88 0.12 5.06 -4.05
CA GLY A 88 -1.07 4.61 -3.32
C GLY A 88 -0.87 4.66 -1.80
N THR A 89 0.22 4.07 -1.29
CA THR A 89 0.54 4.09 0.15
C THR A 89 0.72 5.52 0.66
N MET A 90 1.43 6.37 -0.08
CA MET A 90 1.63 7.78 0.30
C MET A 90 0.33 8.59 0.24
N GLY A 91 -0.55 8.29 -0.71
CA GLY A 91 -1.88 8.90 -0.79
C GLY A 91 -2.71 8.62 0.46
N ILE A 92 -2.72 7.36 0.92
CA ILE A 92 -3.40 6.97 2.17
C ILE A 92 -2.77 7.68 3.38
N GLU A 93 -1.44 7.77 3.43
CA GLU A 93 -0.73 8.48 4.51
C GLU A 93 -1.11 9.97 4.54
N ASN A 94 -1.19 10.63 3.40
CA ASN A 94 -1.59 12.04 3.29
C ASN A 94 -3.04 12.26 3.72
N ILE A 95 -3.96 11.36 3.34
CA ILE A 95 -5.36 11.40 3.78
C ILE A 95 -5.45 11.26 5.31
N SER A 96 -4.68 10.33 5.89
CA SER A 96 -4.61 10.14 7.35
C SER A 96 -4.09 11.40 8.06
N LYS A 97 -2.99 11.99 7.57
CA LYS A 97 -2.42 13.22 8.12
C LYS A 97 -3.40 14.39 8.02
N PHE A 98 -4.08 14.54 6.90
CA PHE A 98 -5.10 15.57 6.70
C PHE A 98 -6.27 15.41 7.67
N SER A 99 -6.80 14.19 7.81
CA SER A 99 -7.88 13.87 8.76
C SER A 99 -7.48 14.17 10.20
N ASN A 100 -6.25 13.82 10.61
CA ASN A 100 -5.74 14.13 11.94
C ASN A 100 -5.59 15.63 12.18
N GLY A 101 -5.15 16.40 11.18
CA GLY A 101 -5.08 17.86 11.24
C GLY A 101 -6.45 18.52 11.48
N ILE A 102 -7.50 18.04 10.79
CA ILE A 102 -8.87 18.53 11.01
C ILE A 102 -9.34 18.25 12.45
N ARG A 103 -9.06 17.06 12.99
CA ARG A 103 -9.45 16.69 14.35
C ARG A 103 -8.75 17.53 15.42
N ALA A 104 -7.49 17.90 15.19
CA ALA A 104 -6.74 18.76 16.09
C ALA A 104 -7.36 20.17 16.18
N LEU A 105 -7.74 20.75 15.04
CA LEU A 105 -8.40 22.06 14.99
C LEU A 105 -9.77 22.06 15.68
N GLU A 106 -10.54 20.98 15.53
CA GLU A 106 -11.83 20.85 16.22
C GLU A 106 -11.67 20.74 17.74
N GLN A 107 -10.65 20.02 18.22
CA GLN A 107 -10.32 19.97 19.64
C GLN A 107 -9.93 21.34 20.20
N GLU A 108 -9.13 22.10 19.47
CA GLU A 108 -8.74 23.47 19.83
C GLU A 108 -9.95 24.42 19.81
N ARG A 109 -10.84 24.28 18.82
CA ARG A 109 -12.08 25.06 18.78
C ARG A 109 -13.01 24.75 19.96
N MET A 110 -13.13 23.48 20.34
CA MET A 110 -13.97 23.05 21.45
C MET A 110 -13.41 23.50 22.82
N SER A 111 -12.10 23.58 22.98
CA SER A 111 -11.48 24.13 24.20
C SER A 111 -11.70 25.64 24.33
N LEU A 112 -11.71 26.38 23.22
CA LEU A 112 -11.98 27.82 23.21
C LEU A 112 -13.47 28.17 23.45
N LEU A 113 -14.39 27.24 23.18
CA LEU A 113 -15.83 27.44 23.38
C LEU A 113 -16.35 26.97 24.76
N SER A 114 -15.49 26.33 25.56
CA SER A 114 -15.85 25.76 26.87
C SER A 114 -15.23 26.51 28.06
N GLY A 115 -14.51 27.61 27.81
CA GLY A 115 -14.04 28.57 28.81
C GLY A 115 -14.74 29.92 28.68
#